data_AF-A0AA50KE67-F1
#
_entry.id   AF-A0AA50KE67-F1
#
_cell.length_a   1.000
_cell.length_b   1.000
_cell.length_c   1.000
_cell.angle_alpha   90.00
_cell.angle_beta   90.00
_cell.angle_gamma   90.00
#
_symmetry.space_group_name_H-M   'P 1'
#
loop_
_entity.id
_entity.type
_entity.pdbx_description
1 polymer ?
#
loop_
_entity_poly.entity_id
_entity_poly.type
_entity_poly.pdbx_seq_one_letter_code
_entity_poly.pdbx_strand_id
1 'polypeptide(L)'
;MLKDLLASVSGNIKERASSPILGSYSIAAIICNWKPLVVLFTSKNSGTALINEVLSVQPELQQGLIYPLIFSLAFSVIYPSIKALILSFNSMAKIIELKSEYRIEELKESIAIKRDDVETIIQALNNAYEKIGYHDLKRIKEALPDENDLLINSEKKSADSGGDK
;
A
#
# COMPACT_ATOMS: atom_id res chain seq x y z
N MET A 1 34.04 17.27 29.05
CA MET A 1 35.18 17.22 28.12
C MET A 1 34.98 16.27 26.94
N LEU A 2 34.97 14.93 27.12
CA LEU A 2 34.71 14.01 25.98
C LEU A 2 33.32 14.19 25.36
N LYS A 3 32.29 14.43 26.19
CA LYS A 3 30.93 14.73 25.70
C LYS A 3 30.87 16.05 24.92
N ASP A 4 31.63 17.06 25.35
CA ASP A 4 31.67 18.37 24.68
C ASP A 4 32.45 18.31 23.37
N LEU A 5 33.52 17.51 23.33
CA LEU A 5 34.26 17.19 22.10
C LEU A 5 33.39 16.38 21.14
N LEU A 6 32.66 15.38 21.61
CA LEU A 6 31.72 14.61 20.79
C LEU A 6 30.58 15.49 20.27
N ALA A 7 30.06 16.42 21.07
CA ALA A 7 29.03 17.36 20.66
C ALA A 7 29.55 18.36 19.61
N SER A 8 30.75 18.90 19.78
CA SER A 8 31.34 19.85 18.81
C SER A 8 31.76 19.15 17.50
N VAL A 9 32.26 17.92 17.59
CA VAL A 9 32.58 17.07 16.45
C VAL A 9 31.30 16.65 15.73
N SER A 10 30.25 16.27 16.46
CA SER A 10 28.95 15.93 15.87
C SER A 10 28.30 17.11 15.16
N GLY A 11 28.39 18.34 15.71
CA GLY A 11 27.87 19.55 15.07
C GLY A 11 28.59 19.87 13.76
N ASN A 12 29.93 19.86 13.79
CA ASN A 12 30.76 20.07 12.60
C ASN A 12 30.62 18.96 11.57
N ILE A 13 30.50 17.70 11.99
CA ILE A 13 30.23 16.58 11.09
C ILE A 13 28.86 16.74 10.44
N LYS A 14 27.84 17.24 11.14
CA LYS A 14 26.51 17.43 10.56
C LYS A 14 26.51 18.51 9.46
N GLU A 15 27.16 19.64 9.69
CA GLU A 15 27.33 20.67 8.64
C GLU A 15 28.22 20.18 7.50
N ARG A 16 29.32 19.49 7.78
CA ARG A 16 30.25 18.99 6.76
C ARG A 16 29.71 17.79 5.98
N ALA A 17 28.92 16.93 6.61
CA ALA A 17 28.19 15.84 5.96
C ALA A 17 27.02 16.36 5.11
N SER A 18 26.54 17.57 5.39
CA SER A 18 25.58 18.24 4.49
C SER A 18 26.20 18.62 3.14
N SER A 19 27.54 18.65 3.03
CA SER A 19 28.25 18.71 1.75
C SER A 19 28.61 17.30 1.27
N PRO A 20 27.92 16.77 0.23
CA PRO A 20 28.15 15.43 -0.30
C PRO A 20 29.60 15.22 -0.74
N ILE A 21 30.26 16.28 -1.22
CA ILE A 21 31.66 16.26 -1.66
C ILE A 21 32.59 16.04 -0.46
N LEU A 22 32.45 16.82 0.61
CA LEU A 22 33.36 16.73 1.74
C LEU A 22 33.21 15.41 2.49
N GLY A 23 31.98 14.91 2.62
CA GLY A 23 31.70 13.62 3.23
C GLY A 23 32.29 12.46 2.43
N SER A 24 32.01 12.41 1.12
CA SER A 24 32.53 11.35 0.24
C SER A 24 34.06 11.41 0.09
N TYR A 25 34.65 12.60 0.03
CA TYR A 25 36.10 12.79 0.03
C TYR A 25 36.73 12.26 1.31
N SER A 26 36.16 12.58 2.47
CA SER A 26 36.72 12.16 3.76
C SER A 26 36.71 10.63 3.90
N ILE A 27 35.62 9.98 3.52
CA ILE A 27 35.51 8.51 3.52
C ILE A 27 36.51 7.90 2.54
N ALA A 28 36.56 8.41 1.29
CA ALA A 28 37.49 7.90 0.28
C ALA A 28 38.95 8.12 0.67
N ALA A 29 39.29 9.25 1.29
CA ALA A 29 40.63 9.55 1.77
C ALA A 29 41.05 8.58 2.88
N ILE A 30 40.15 8.26 3.82
CA ILE A 30 40.43 7.25 4.86
C ILE A 30 40.65 5.87 4.23
N ILE A 31 39.81 5.49 3.26
CA ILE A 31 39.94 4.21 2.56
C ILE A 31 41.25 4.15 1.76
N CYS A 32 41.63 5.21 1.04
CA CYS A 32 42.87 5.23 0.26
C CYS A 32 44.12 5.30 1.14
N ASN A 33 44.04 5.94 2.31
CA ASN A 33 45.15 6.08 3.25
C ASN A 33 45.06 5.09 4.43
N TRP A 34 44.39 3.95 4.26
CA TRP A 34 44.17 3.00 5.36
C TRP A 34 45.48 2.39 5.90
N LYS A 35 46.48 2.13 5.04
CA LYS A 35 47.77 1.55 5.44
C LYS A 35 48.54 2.43 6.43
N PRO A 36 48.84 3.70 6.13
CA PRO A 36 49.52 4.57 7.09
C PRO A 36 48.69 4.79 8.37
N LEU A 37 47.35 4.81 8.28
CA LEU A 37 46.49 4.87 9.47
C LEU A 37 46.65 3.62 10.36
N VAL A 38 46.66 2.42 9.79
CA VAL A 38 46.85 1.17 10.54
C VAL A 38 48.24 1.15 11.21
N VAL A 39 49.29 1.55 10.48
CA VAL A 39 50.64 1.65 11.06
C VAL A 39 50.68 2.68 12.19
N LEU A 40 50.04 3.83 12.02
CA LEU A 40 49.96 4.87 13.05
C LEU A 40 49.30 4.37 14.35
N PHE A 41 48.25 3.55 14.24
CA PHE A 41 47.51 3.06 15.41
C PHE A 41 48.06 1.75 16.00
N THR A 42 48.82 0.97 15.23
CA THR A 42 49.24 -0.39 15.62
C THR A 42 50.75 -0.52 15.85
N SER A 43 51.55 0.42 15.34
CA SER A 43 53.00 0.36 15.51
C SER A 43 53.39 0.51 16.99
N LYS A 44 54.39 -0.27 17.39
CA LYS A 44 55.03 -0.19 18.72
C LYS A 44 56.15 0.85 18.74
N ASN A 45 56.55 1.36 17.59
CA ASN A 45 57.62 2.33 17.45
C ASN A 45 57.10 3.72 17.83
N SER A 46 57.98 4.58 18.36
CA SER A 46 57.65 5.95 18.75
C SER A 46 58.64 6.96 18.16
N GLY A 47 58.21 8.21 18.02
CA GLY A 47 59.06 9.30 17.55
C GLY A 47 59.46 9.15 16.09
N THR A 48 60.75 9.32 15.78
CA THR A 48 61.26 9.31 14.41
C THR A 48 61.16 7.94 13.73
N ALA A 49 61.26 6.85 14.49
CA ALA A 49 61.10 5.49 13.98
C ALA A 49 59.67 5.26 13.44
N LEU A 50 58.65 5.76 14.15
CA LEU A 50 57.26 5.69 13.71
C LEU A 50 57.03 6.47 12.42
N ILE A 51 57.60 7.67 12.32
CA ILE A 51 57.47 8.51 11.13
C ILE A 51 58.05 7.79 9.91
N ASN A 52 59.24 7.21 10.03
CA ASN A 52 59.86 6.46 8.93
C ASN A 52 59.03 5.23 8.53
N GLU A 53 58.42 4.54 9.49
CA GLU A 53 57.53 3.41 9.22
C GLU A 53 56.27 3.86 8.46
N VAL A 54 55.64 4.96 8.87
CA VAL A 54 54.48 5.53 8.17
C VAL A 54 54.84 5.97 6.75
N LEU A 55 55.98 6.64 6.57
CA LEU A 55 56.48 7.06 5.26
C LEU A 55 56.72 5.87 4.33
N SER A 56 57.16 4.72 4.87
CA SER A 56 57.41 3.51 4.07
C SER A 56 56.14 2.88 3.49
N VAL A 57 54.97 3.13 4.11
CA VAL A 57 53.67 2.59 3.68
C VAL A 57 52.77 3.65 3.07
N GLN A 58 53.24 4.89 2.94
CA GLN A 58 52.46 5.99 2.42
C GLN A 58 52.12 5.74 0.95
N PRO A 59 50.84 5.84 0.55
CA PRO A 59 50.47 5.71 -0.85
C PRO A 59 51.09 6.86 -1.66
N GLU A 60 51.27 6.62 -2.96
CA GLU A 60 51.66 7.68 -3.90
C GLU A 60 50.66 8.84 -3.83
N LEU A 61 51.13 10.07 -4.11
CA LEU A 61 50.31 11.28 -4.06
C LEU A 61 49.01 11.14 -4.86
N GLN A 62 49.07 10.44 -6.00
CA GLN A 62 47.91 10.19 -6.84
C GLN A 62 46.86 9.32 -6.12
N GLN A 63 47.30 8.24 -5.48
CA GLN A 63 46.43 7.31 -4.78
C GLN A 63 45.89 7.91 -3.48
N GLY A 64 46.72 8.66 -2.75
CA GLY A 64 46.36 9.24 -1.46
C GLY A 64 45.46 10.47 -1.53
N LEU A 65 45.51 11.24 -2.63
CA LEU A 65 44.84 12.53 -2.75
C LEU A 65 43.98 12.68 -4.02
N ILE A 66 44.50 12.29 -5.19
CA ILE A 66 43.77 12.47 -6.46
C ILE A 66 42.59 11.51 -6.56
N TYR A 67 42.76 10.23 -6.22
CA TYR A 67 41.66 9.25 -6.29
C TYR A 67 40.48 9.60 -5.36
N PRO A 68 40.69 9.94 -4.07
CA PRO A 68 39.61 10.44 -3.22
C PRO A 68 38.91 11.68 -3.78
N LEU A 69 39.66 12.60 -4.39
CA LEU A 69 39.10 13.81 -4.99
C LEU A 69 38.19 13.47 -6.18
N ILE A 70 38.69 12.67 -7.13
CA ILE A 70 37.91 12.24 -8.30
C ILE A 70 36.67 11.47 -7.85
N PHE A 71 36.82 10.54 -6.89
CA PHE A 71 35.71 9.80 -6.34
C PHE A 71 34.67 10.72 -5.72
N SER A 72 35.09 11.72 -4.94
CA SER A 72 34.16 12.67 -4.30
C SER A 72 33.39 13.52 -5.31
N LEU A 73 34.05 13.94 -6.39
CA LEU A 73 33.42 14.68 -7.48
C LEU A 73 32.41 13.80 -8.23
N ALA A 74 32.80 12.58 -8.59
CA ALA A 74 31.92 11.62 -9.24
C ALA A 74 30.71 11.30 -8.36
N PHE A 75 30.94 11.03 -7.07
CA PHE A 75 29.88 10.74 -6.10
C PHE A 75 28.92 11.92 -5.93
N SER A 76 29.42 13.16 -5.93
CA SER A 76 28.59 14.36 -5.85
C SER A 76 27.64 14.53 -7.03
N VAL A 77 27.94 13.95 -8.20
CA VAL A 77 27.05 13.96 -9.38
C VAL A 77 26.14 12.74 -9.41
N ILE A 78 26.68 11.57 -9.05
CA ILE A 78 25.94 10.29 -9.04
C ILE A 78 24.86 10.31 -7.96
N TYR A 79 25.16 10.82 -6.76
CA TYR A 79 24.24 10.78 -5.62
C TYR A 79 22.93 11.54 -5.86
N PRO A 80 22.92 12.81 -6.33
CA PRO A 80 21.69 13.51 -6.70
C PRO A 80 20.90 12.78 -7.79
N SER A 81 21.60 12.18 -8.76
CA SER A 81 20.98 11.46 -9.87
C SER A 81 20.22 10.21 -9.39
N ILE A 82 20.85 9.40 -8.53
CA ILE A 82 20.20 8.24 -7.90
C ILE A 82 19.02 8.68 -7.05
N LYS A 83 19.18 9.77 -6.27
CA LYS A 83 18.09 10.31 -5.44
C LYS A 83 16.90 10.76 -6.29
N ALA A 84 17.15 11.45 -7.40
CA ALA A 84 16.10 11.85 -8.33
C ALA A 84 15.38 10.64 -8.95
N LEU A 85 16.13 9.61 -9.33
CA LEU A 85 15.58 8.36 -9.87
C LEU A 85 14.67 7.66 -8.85
N ILE A 86 15.10 7.52 -7.58
CA ILE A 86 14.28 6.95 -6.51
C ILE A 86 13.00 7.76 -6.30
N LEU A 87 13.10 9.09 -6.31
CA LEU A 87 11.93 9.97 -6.18
C LEU A 87 10.95 9.80 -7.33
N SER A 88 11.45 9.63 -8.57
CA SER A 88 10.62 9.35 -9.75
C SER A 88 9.92 8.00 -9.67
N PHE A 89 10.58 6.96 -9.16
CA PHE A 89 9.90 5.67 -8.93
C PHE A 89 8.83 5.78 -7.84
N ASN A 90 9.11 6.50 -6.74
CA ASN A 90 8.14 6.70 -5.68
C ASN A 90 6.94 7.54 -6.13
N SER A 91 7.15 8.57 -6.96
CA SER A 91 6.04 9.35 -7.52
C SER A 91 5.22 8.53 -8.50
N MET A 92 5.85 7.71 -9.33
CA MET A 92 5.15 6.79 -10.23
C MET A 92 4.32 5.76 -9.45
N ALA A 93 4.88 5.17 -8.39
CA ALA A 93 4.16 4.26 -7.51
C ALA A 93 2.93 4.92 -6.89
N LYS A 94 3.07 6.16 -6.39
CA LYS A 94 1.95 6.95 -5.87
C LYS A 94 0.89 7.25 -6.94
N ILE A 95 1.29 7.55 -8.17
CA ILE A 95 0.35 7.79 -9.27
C ILE A 95 -0.44 6.51 -9.59
N ILE A 96 0.21 5.35 -9.57
CA ILE A 96 -0.45 4.06 -9.79
C ILE A 96 -1.43 3.77 -8.65
N GLU A 97 -1.04 4.02 -7.40
CA GLU A 97 -1.89 3.89 -6.22
C GLU A 97 -3.13 4.77 -6.33
N LEU A 98 -2.97 6.07 -6.59
CA LEU A 98 -4.10 6.99 -6.80
C LEU A 98 -5.01 6.56 -7.96
N LYS A 99 -4.44 6.04 -9.05
CA LYS A 99 -5.23 5.53 -10.19
C LYS A 99 -6.00 4.26 -9.83
N SER A 100 -5.44 3.42 -8.96
CA SER A 100 -6.14 2.23 -8.47
C SER A 100 -7.26 2.59 -7.50
N GLU A 101 -7.07 3.56 -6.62
CA GLU A 101 -8.11 4.08 -5.72
C GLU A 101 -9.28 4.66 -6.53
N TYR A 102 -8.99 5.51 -7.52
CA TYR A 102 -10.01 6.06 -8.40
C TYR A 102 -10.83 4.98 -9.12
N ARG A 103 -10.17 3.94 -9.65
CA ARG A 103 -10.86 2.81 -10.30
C ARG A 103 -11.72 2.01 -9.33
N ILE A 104 -11.29 1.87 -8.08
CA ILE A 104 -12.07 1.19 -7.04
C ILE A 104 -13.30 2.02 -6.68
N GLU A 105 -13.17 3.34 -6.59
CA GLU A 105 -14.27 4.27 -6.35
C GLU A 105 -15.32 4.16 -7.48
N GLU A 106 -14.89 4.22 -8.74
CA GLU A 106 -15.75 4.09 -9.93
C GLU A 106 -16.46 2.73 -9.97
N LEU A 107 -15.76 1.64 -9.61
CA LEU A 107 -16.36 0.32 -9.49
C LEU A 107 -17.40 0.27 -8.37
N LYS A 108 -17.15 0.90 -7.21
CA LYS A 108 -18.14 0.97 -6.13
C LYS A 108 -19.39 1.74 -6.55
N GLU A 109 -19.21 2.86 -7.24
CA GLU A 109 -20.33 3.67 -7.75
C GLU A 109 -21.17 2.87 -8.77
N SER A 110 -20.52 2.20 -9.72
CA SER A 110 -21.23 1.35 -10.69
C SER A 110 -21.93 0.14 -10.07
N ILE A 111 -21.40 -0.42 -8.99
CA ILE A 111 -22.05 -1.49 -8.21
C ILE A 111 -23.25 -0.93 -7.43
N ALA A 112 -23.14 0.26 -6.85
CA ALA A 112 -24.24 0.91 -6.13
C ALA A 112 -25.43 1.19 -7.05
N ILE A 113 -25.18 1.76 -8.24
CA ILE A 113 -26.22 2.01 -9.26
C ILE A 113 -26.94 0.71 -9.63
N LYS A 114 -26.18 -0.36 -9.90
CA LYS A 114 -26.77 -1.66 -10.24
C LYS A 114 -27.60 -2.25 -9.09
N ARG A 115 -27.25 -1.96 -7.84
CA ARG A 115 -28.01 -2.42 -6.68
C ARG A 115 -29.37 -1.71 -6.59
N ASP A 116 -29.40 -0.41 -6.85
CA ASP A 116 -30.64 0.38 -6.88
C ASP A 116 -31.57 -0.10 -8.01
N ASP A 117 -31.02 -0.44 -9.19
CA ASP A 117 -31.79 -1.05 -10.28
C ASP A 117 -32.40 -2.41 -9.87
N VAL A 118 -31.64 -3.24 -9.15
CA VAL A 118 -32.16 -4.52 -8.65
C VAL A 118 -33.25 -4.30 -7.60
N GLU A 119 -33.07 -3.33 -6.71
CA GLU A 119 -34.04 -3.04 -5.64
C GLU A 119 -35.35 -2.47 -6.21
N THR A 120 -35.27 -1.61 -7.22
CA THR A 120 -36.45 -1.12 -7.95
C THR A 120 -37.18 -2.24 -8.71
N ILE A 121 -36.47 -3.19 -9.31
CA ILE A 121 -37.08 -4.39 -9.93
C ILE A 121 -37.79 -5.24 -8.88
N ILE A 122 -37.17 -5.49 -7.72
CA ILE A 122 -37.78 -6.25 -6.62
C ILE A 122 -39.06 -5.55 -6.13
N GLN A 123 -39.02 -4.23 -5.98
CA GLN A 123 -40.16 -3.44 -5.53
C GLN A 123 -41.31 -3.46 -6.56
N ALA A 124 -40.99 -3.36 -7.85
CA ALA A 124 -41.96 -3.52 -8.93
C ALA A 124 -42.59 -4.92 -8.94
N LEU A 125 -41.80 -5.97 -8.67
CA LEU A 125 -42.29 -7.35 -8.59
C LEU A 125 -43.26 -7.54 -7.41
N ASN A 126 -42.91 -7.02 -6.24
CA ASN A 126 -43.78 -7.07 -5.05
C ASN A 126 -45.11 -6.34 -5.28
N ASN A 127 -45.06 -5.14 -5.86
CA ASN A 127 -46.27 -4.39 -6.21
C ASN A 127 -47.15 -5.13 -7.22
N ALA A 128 -46.54 -5.78 -8.22
CA ALA A 128 -47.28 -6.60 -9.18
C ALA A 128 -47.90 -7.83 -8.49
N TYR A 129 -47.18 -8.48 -7.58
CA TYR A 129 -47.68 -9.63 -6.83
C TYR A 129 -48.87 -9.27 -5.92
N GLU A 130 -48.81 -8.15 -5.19
CA GLU A 130 -49.96 -7.66 -4.41
C GLU A 130 -51.18 -7.39 -5.31
N LYS A 131 -50.96 -6.75 -6.46
CA LYS A 131 -52.03 -6.39 -7.39
C LYS A 131 -52.67 -7.61 -8.06
N ILE A 132 -51.88 -8.62 -8.41
CA ILE A 132 -52.37 -9.87 -9.01
C ILE A 132 -53.05 -10.73 -7.93
N GLY A 133 -52.42 -10.89 -6.78
CA GLY A 133 -52.93 -11.70 -5.67
C GLY A 133 -54.31 -11.27 -5.21
N TYR A 134 -54.55 -9.96 -5.03
CA TYR A 134 -55.86 -9.49 -4.59
C TYR A 134 -56.94 -9.63 -5.67
N HIS A 135 -56.59 -9.42 -6.94
CA HIS A 135 -57.56 -9.42 -8.03
C HIS A 135 -57.99 -10.83 -8.45
N ASP A 136 -57.05 -11.78 -8.41
CA ASP A 136 -57.34 -13.18 -8.70
C ASP A 136 -58.03 -13.87 -7.53
N LEU A 137 -57.62 -13.59 -6.28
CA LEU A 137 -58.35 -14.09 -5.10
C LEU A 137 -59.78 -13.54 -5.04
N LYS A 138 -59.98 -12.28 -5.43
CA LYS A 138 -61.33 -11.69 -5.55
C LYS A 138 -62.15 -12.37 -6.64
N ARG A 139 -61.56 -12.61 -7.82
CA ARG A 139 -62.23 -13.33 -8.91
C ARG A 139 -62.62 -14.75 -8.52
N ILE A 140 -61.73 -15.47 -7.84
CA ILE A 140 -61.99 -16.82 -7.35
C ILE A 140 -63.10 -16.79 -6.30
N LYS A 141 -63.07 -15.82 -5.37
CA LYS A 141 -64.13 -15.63 -4.37
C LYS A 141 -65.49 -15.33 -5.00
N GLU A 142 -65.55 -14.50 -6.04
CA GLU A 142 -66.79 -14.16 -6.74
C GLU A 142 -67.29 -15.30 -7.65
N ALA A 143 -66.41 -16.21 -8.08
CA ALA A 143 -66.78 -17.38 -8.88
C ALA A 143 -67.18 -18.61 -8.05
N LEU A 144 -66.93 -18.60 -6.74
CA LEU A 144 -67.37 -19.64 -5.83
C LEU A 144 -68.87 -19.46 -5.51
N PRO A 145 -69.70 -20.50 -5.67
CA PRO A 145 -71.11 -20.45 -5.27
C PRO A 145 -71.19 -20.18 -3.76
N ASP A 146 -72.18 -19.36 -3.37
CA ASP A 146 -72.38 -18.97 -1.97
C ASP A 146 -72.57 -20.24 -1.11
N GLU A 147 -72.02 -20.29 0.10
CA GLU A 147 -72.08 -21.50 0.95
C GLU A 147 -73.52 -21.97 1.20
N ASN A 148 -74.48 -21.07 1.12
CA ASN A 148 -75.91 -21.36 1.25
C ASN A 148 -76.48 -22.16 0.08
N ASP A 149 -75.92 -22.03 -1.14
CA ASP A 149 -76.33 -22.80 -2.31
C ASP A 149 -75.81 -24.24 -2.25
N LEU A 150 -74.74 -24.49 -1.49
CA LEU A 150 -74.16 -25.82 -1.30
C LEU A 150 -74.90 -26.65 -0.23
N LEU A 151 -75.78 -26.04 0.57
CA LEU A 151 -76.51 -26.71 1.66
C LEU A 151 -77.83 -27.36 1.23
N ILE A 152 -78.23 -27.31 -0.04
CA ILE A 152 -79.49 -27.87 -0.54
C ILE A 152 -79.27 -29.24 -1.19
N ASN A 153 -79.01 -30.31 -0.41
CA ASN A 153 -79.41 -31.67 -0.81
C ASN A 153 -79.19 -32.82 0.21
N SER A 154 -78.66 -32.57 1.41
CA SER A 154 -78.35 -33.68 2.33
C SER A 154 -79.57 -34.29 3.04
N GLU A 155 -80.75 -33.65 3.02
CA GLU A 155 -81.92 -34.14 3.76
C GLU A 155 -82.90 -35.03 2.97
N LYS A 156 -82.80 -35.15 1.64
CA LYS A 156 -83.79 -35.93 0.86
C LYS A 156 -83.41 -37.37 0.52
N LYS A 157 -82.21 -37.83 0.84
CA LYS A 157 -81.72 -39.18 0.45
C LYS A 157 -81.85 -40.27 1.54
N SER A 158 -82.42 -39.95 2.71
CA SER A 158 -82.58 -40.88 3.84
C SER A 158 -83.99 -41.45 4.02
N ALA A 159 -84.93 -41.19 3.11
CA ALA A 159 -86.33 -41.61 3.27
C ALA A 159 -86.82 -42.77 2.37
N ASP A 160 -85.99 -43.35 1.49
CA ASP A 160 -86.49 -44.32 0.48
C ASP A 160 -85.72 -45.66 0.40
N SER A 161 -85.22 -46.17 1.52
CA SER A 161 -84.73 -47.55 1.58
C SER A 161 -85.19 -48.26 2.85
N GLY A 162 -86.45 -48.66 2.87
CA GLY A 162 -87.02 -49.42 3.98
C GLY A 162 -88.32 -50.11 3.60
N GLY A 163 -88.22 -51.24 2.87
CA GLY A 163 -89.28 -52.23 2.86
C GLY A 163 -89.55 -52.89 1.51
N ASP A 164 -88.90 -54.03 1.24
CA ASP A 164 -89.63 -55.21 0.80
C ASP A 164 -88.80 -56.49 1.00
N LYS A 165 -89.36 -57.34 1.87
CA LYS A 165 -89.42 -58.81 1.89
C LYS A 165 -88.17 -59.66 1.60
#